data_AF-A0A8K0TJ11-F1
#
_entry.id   AF-A0A8K0TJ11-F1
#
_cell.length_a   1.000
_cell.length_b   1.000
_cell.length_c   1.000
_cell.angle_alpha   90.00
_cell.angle_beta   90.00
_cell.angle_gamma   90.00
#
_symmetry.space_group_name_H-M   'P 1'
#
loop_
_entity.id
_entity.type
_entity.pdbx_description
1 polymer ?
#
loop_
_entity_poly.entity_id
_entity_poly.type
_entity_poly.pdbx_seq_one_letter_code
_entity_poly.pdbx_strand_id
1 'polypeptide(L)'
;MKSSIFITGVISLLIGTTVASPADIDRRQEKAPGVGDKSADCDDEFDCCYSSEAACFRQLGYVSGNIFCPLHKYCATDYNIPRSKCNADCCSISTGWGRGCPGK
;
A
#
# COMPACT_ATOMS: atom_id res chain seq x y z
N MET A 1 -24.51 -32.66 -34.58
CA MET A 1 -23.68 -31.80 -33.70
C MET A 1 -23.92 -30.36 -34.13
N LYS A 2 -24.57 -29.55 -33.31
CA LYS A 2 -24.91 -28.14 -33.62
C LYS A 2 -24.05 -27.26 -32.71
N SER A 3 -23.07 -26.58 -33.30
CA SER A 3 -22.19 -25.64 -32.61
C SER A 3 -22.89 -24.28 -32.49
N SER A 4 -23.12 -23.83 -31.26
CA SER A 4 -23.60 -22.48 -30.98
C SER A 4 -22.41 -21.58 -30.70
N ILE A 5 -22.24 -20.56 -31.55
CA ILE A 5 -21.32 -19.44 -31.38
C ILE A 5 -22.07 -18.39 -30.55
N PHE A 6 -21.55 -18.02 -29.39
CA PHE A 6 -21.98 -16.83 -28.65
C PHE A 6 -20.78 -15.89 -28.52
N ILE A 7 -20.86 -14.76 -29.23
CA ILE A 7 -19.95 -13.62 -29.13
C ILE A 7 -20.75 -12.50 -28.47
N THR A 8 -20.31 -12.07 -27.28
CA THR A 8 -20.57 -10.75 -26.67
C THR A 8 -19.71 -10.75 -25.40
N GLY A 9 -18.53 -10.14 -25.36
CA GLY A 9 -18.29 -8.71 -25.51
C GLY A 9 -17.52 -8.29 -24.24
N VAL A 10 -16.20 -8.28 -24.31
CA VAL A 10 -15.32 -7.91 -23.19
C VAL A 10 -15.51 -6.42 -22.87
N ILE A 11 -16.02 -6.13 -21.68
CA ILE A 11 -16.03 -4.79 -21.11
C ILE A 11 -14.59 -4.46 -20.72
N SER A 12 -13.90 -3.73 -21.60
CA SER A 12 -12.60 -3.13 -21.28
C SER A 12 -12.81 -2.00 -20.28
N LEU A 13 -12.74 -2.32 -18.99
CA LEU A 13 -12.48 -1.35 -17.94
C LEU A 13 -11.03 -0.85 -18.10
N LEU A 14 -10.85 0.21 -18.88
CA LEU A 14 -9.65 1.03 -18.84
C LEU A 14 -9.68 1.84 -17.54
N ILE A 15 -9.38 1.17 -16.44
CA ILE A 15 -8.95 1.86 -15.22
C ILE A 15 -7.54 2.34 -15.55
N GLY A 16 -7.40 3.64 -15.82
CA GLY A 16 -6.10 4.30 -15.90
C GLY A 16 -5.41 4.25 -14.54
N THR A 17 -4.86 3.09 -14.18
CA THR A 17 -3.88 2.99 -13.12
C THR A 17 -2.59 3.55 -13.70
N THR A 18 -2.25 4.78 -13.30
CA THR A 18 -0.86 5.21 -13.37
C THR A 18 -0.10 4.33 -12.39
N VAL A 19 0.35 3.17 -12.90
CA VAL A 19 1.29 2.31 -12.19
C VAL A 19 2.55 3.13 -12.01
N ALA A 20 2.77 3.63 -10.80
CA ALA A 20 4.10 4.05 -10.40
C ALA A 20 4.98 2.84 -10.67
N SER A 21 5.94 3.00 -11.59
CA SER A 21 6.74 1.89 -12.10
C SER A 21 7.45 1.22 -10.91
N PRO A 22 7.46 -0.13 -10.80
CA PRO A 22 8.01 -0.83 -9.65
C PRO A 22 9.44 -0.40 -9.28
N ALA A 23 10.23 0.03 -10.26
CA ALA A 23 11.59 0.55 -10.05
C ALA A 23 11.66 1.80 -9.14
N ASP A 24 10.61 2.62 -9.09
CA ASP A 24 10.55 3.80 -8.21
C ASP A 24 10.15 3.44 -6.78
N ILE A 25 9.45 2.31 -6.58
CA ILE A 25 9.14 1.76 -5.26
C ILE A 25 10.43 1.20 -4.63
N ASP A 26 11.20 0.42 -5.40
CA ASP A 26 12.46 -0.20 -4.95
C ASP A 26 13.50 0.86 -4.54
N ARG A 27 13.69 1.92 -5.35
CA ARG A 27 14.63 3.00 -5.01
C ARG A 27 14.21 3.81 -3.77
N ARG A 28 12.91 3.88 -3.47
CA ARG A 28 12.41 4.50 -2.23
C ARG A 28 12.58 3.57 -1.03
N GLN A 29 12.56 2.24 -1.23
CA GLN A 29 12.81 1.25 -0.19
C GLN A 29 14.24 1.30 0.34
N GLU A 30 15.26 1.47 -0.50
CA GLU A 30 16.66 1.47 -0.04
C GLU A 30 17.00 2.63 0.90
N LYS A 31 16.22 3.71 0.90
CA LYS A 31 16.55 4.95 1.62
C LYS A 31 15.87 5.09 2.98
N ALA A 32 14.87 4.25 3.29
CA ALA A 32 14.14 4.37 4.55
C ALA A 32 14.84 3.58 5.66
N PRO A 33 15.15 4.21 6.82
CA PRO A 33 15.58 3.46 8.00
C PRO A 33 14.48 2.44 8.36
N GLY A 34 14.86 1.19 8.66
CA GLY A 34 13.93 0.11 9.05
C GLY A 34 13.54 -0.90 7.94
N VAL A 35 13.99 -0.74 6.70
CA VAL A 35 13.77 -1.75 5.65
C VAL A 35 14.65 -2.97 5.92
N GLY A 36 14.02 -4.09 6.26
CA GLY A 36 14.69 -5.37 6.58
C GLY A 36 14.63 -5.81 8.05
N ASP A 37 14.14 -4.95 8.96
CA ASP A 37 13.87 -5.35 10.34
C ASP A 37 12.46 -5.94 10.44
N LYS A 38 12.36 -7.26 10.61
CA LYS A 38 11.08 -8.01 10.70
C LYS A 38 10.17 -7.55 11.83
N SER A 39 10.68 -6.73 12.76
CA SER A 39 9.95 -6.17 13.90
C SER A 39 9.59 -4.69 13.72
N ALA A 40 10.00 -4.04 12.63
CA ALA A 40 9.67 -2.64 12.40
C ALA A 40 8.23 -2.51 11.89
N ASP A 41 7.42 -1.74 12.59
CA ASP A 41 6.09 -1.32 12.16
C ASP A 41 6.15 0.00 11.37
N CYS A 42 5.08 0.32 10.66
CA CYS A 42 5.00 1.56 9.90
C CYS A 42 4.53 2.71 10.81
N ASP A 43 5.47 3.54 11.25
CA ASP A 43 5.23 4.69 12.12
C ASP A 43 6.13 5.91 11.80
N ASP A 44 6.03 6.95 12.65
CA ASP A 44 6.81 8.18 12.58
C ASP A 44 8.34 7.94 12.63
N GLU A 45 8.80 6.95 13.41
CA GLU A 45 10.22 6.63 13.57
C GLU A 45 10.82 6.10 12.28
N PHE A 46 10.05 5.32 11.54
CA PHE A 46 10.46 4.73 10.26
C PHE A 46 10.07 5.57 9.05
N ASP A 47 9.62 6.82 9.21
CA ASP A 47 9.06 7.66 8.13
C ASP A 47 7.99 6.90 7.33
N CYS A 48 6.97 6.40 8.03
CA CYS A 48 5.99 5.50 7.45
C CYS A 48 4.58 5.72 8.01
N CYS A 49 3.58 5.74 7.14
CA CYS A 49 2.17 5.62 7.51
C CYS A 49 1.46 4.56 6.66
N TYR A 50 0.45 3.89 7.22
CA TYR A 50 -0.42 3.00 6.46
C TYR A 50 -1.41 3.80 5.63
N SER A 51 -1.62 3.39 4.37
CA SER A 51 -2.50 4.11 3.43
C SER A 51 -3.97 4.02 3.76
N SER A 52 -4.36 3.03 4.57
CA SER A 52 -5.68 2.85 5.18
C SER A 52 -5.63 1.73 6.21
N GLU A 53 -6.68 1.61 7.02
CA GLU A 53 -6.87 0.46 7.92
C GLU A 53 -6.81 -0.87 7.16
N ALA A 54 -7.46 -0.96 5.99
CA ALA A 54 -7.38 -2.14 5.15
C ALA A 54 -5.95 -2.46 4.66
N ALA A 55 -5.09 -1.45 4.48
CA ALA A 55 -3.68 -1.67 4.17
C ALA A 55 -2.92 -2.24 5.37
N CYS A 56 -3.16 -1.71 6.57
CA CYS A 56 -2.61 -2.28 7.81
C CYS A 56 -2.99 -3.76 7.98
N PHE A 57 -4.27 -4.11 7.78
CA PHE A 57 -4.74 -5.51 7.85
C PHE A 57 -4.11 -6.42 6.79
N ARG A 58 -3.82 -5.94 5.57
CA ARG A 58 -3.08 -6.73 4.56
C ARG A 58 -1.65 -7.05 4.99
N GLN A 59 -1.01 -6.12 5.70
CA GLN A 59 0.40 -6.25 6.10
C GLN A 59 0.57 -7.06 7.40
N LEU A 60 -0.32 -6.87 8.36
CA LEU A 60 -0.26 -7.55 9.66
C LEU A 60 -1.09 -8.84 9.72
N GLY A 61 -2.02 -9.04 8.78
CA GLY A 61 -2.99 -10.13 8.83
C GLY A 61 -4.08 -9.89 9.87
N TYR A 62 -5.09 -10.77 9.90
CA TYR A 62 -6.30 -10.54 10.69
C TYR A 62 -6.06 -10.53 12.21
N VAL A 63 -5.27 -11.48 12.73
CA VAL A 63 -5.06 -11.62 14.19
C VAL A 63 -4.31 -10.41 14.75
N SER A 64 -3.12 -10.13 14.21
CA SER A 64 -2.32 -8.97 14.64
C SER A 64 -3.01 -7.65 14.28
N GLY A 65 -3.64 -7.57 13.10
CA GLY A 65 -4.34 -6.37 12.66
C GLY A 65 -5.45 -5.91 13.59
N ASN A 66 -6.23 -6.82 14.19
CA ASN A 66 -7.28 -6.46 15.14
C ASN A 66 -6.74 -5.82 16.43
N ILE A 67 -5.48 -6.07 16.77
CA ILE A 67 -4.83 -5.51 17.97
C ILE A 67 -4.15 -4.18 17.62
N PHE A 68 -3.40 -4.14 16.51
CA PHE A 68 -2.49 -3.05 16.20
C PHE A 68 -3.07 -1.99 15.26
N CYS A 69 -3.90 -2.36 14.28
CA CYS A 69 -4.44 -1.38 13.31
C CYS A 69 -5.31 -0.29 13.97
N PRO A 70 -6.16 -0.57 14.98
CA PRO A 70 -6.90 0.49 15.67
C PRO A 70 -6.02 1.50 16.43
N LEU A 71 -4.77 1.13 16.72
CA LEU A 71 -3.81 1.95 17.48
C LEU A 71 -2.81 2.68 16.58
N HIS A 72 -2.84 2.44 15.27
CA HIS A 72 -1.93 3.04 14.31
C HIS A 72 -2.47 4.32 13.69
N LYS A 73 -1.52 5.19 13.32
CA LYS A 73 -1.79 6.40 12.55
C LYS A 73 -1.87 6.08 11.06
N TYR A 74 -2.76 6.76 10.35
CA TYR A 74 -2.97 6.58 8.91
C TYR A 74 -2.61 7.83 8.13
N CYS A 75 -2.14 7.60 6.90
CA CYS A 75 -1.67 8.67 6.01
C CYS A 75 -2.69 9.78 5.82
N ALA A 76 -3.96 9.42 5.58
CA ALA A 76 -5.00 10.42 5.28
C ALA A 76 -5.45 11.21 6.52
N THR A 77 -5.58 10.55 7.67
CA THR A 77 -6.14 11.14 8.90
C THR A 77 -5.11 11.87 9.73
N ASP A 78 -3.90 11.33 9.85
CA ASP A 78 -2.89 11.83 10.79
C ASP A 78 -1.83 12.71 10.11
N TYR A 79 -1.61 12.51 8.80
CA TYR A 79 -0.54 13.19 8.05
C TYR A 79 -1.03 14.00 6.85
N ASN A 80 -2.33 14.05 6.59
CA ASN A 80 -2.91 14.72 5.41
C ASN A 80 -2.31 14.26 4.06
N ILE A 81 -1.86 13.00 3.99
CA ILE A 81 -1.34 12.39 2.78
C ILE A 81 -2.50 11.66 2.10
N PRO A 82 -3.01 12.17 0.96
CA PRO A 82 -4.14 11.54 0.28
C PRO A 82 -3.72 10.19 -0.30
N ARG A 83 -4.65 9.25 -0.27
CA ARG A 83 -4.48 7.90 -0.84
C ARG A 83 -4.08 7.93 -2.33
N SER A 84 -4.43 8.98 -3.06
CA SER A 84 -4.03 9.17 -4.47
C SER A 84 -2.51 9.38 -4.66
N LYS A 85 -1.83 10.01 -3.69
CA LYS A 85 -0.35 10.07 -3.68
C LYS A 85 0.26 8.77 -3.19
N CYS A 86 -0.45 8.13 -2.27
CA CYS A 86 -0.07 6.93 -1.57
C CYS A 86 -0.61 5.67 -2.28
N ASN A 87 -0.02 5.34 -3.44
CA ASN A 87 -0.38 4.18 -4.26
C ASN A 87 0.30 2.87 -3.78
N ALA A 88 0.31 2.63 -2.47
CA ALA A 88 0.90 1.44 -1.84
C ALA A 88 0.21 1.16 -0.50
N ASP A 89 0.57 0.06 0.16
CA ASP A 89 0.07 -0.23 1.51
C ASP A 89 0.70 0.69 2.56
N CYS A 90 1.98 1.02 2.37
CA CYS A 90 2.74 1.94 3.21
C CYS A 90 3.26 3.13 2.41
N CYS A 91 3.31 4.29 3.05
CA CYS A 91 3.77 5.52 2.42
C CYS A 91 4.74 6.27 3.32
N SER A 92 5.69 6.95 2.68
CA SER A 92 6.63 7.81 3.38
C SER A 92 5.89 9.07 3.83
N ILE A 93 6.03 9.42 5.12
CA ILE A 93 5.41 10.63 5.67
C ILE A 93 6.07 11.86 5.05
N SER A 94 7.40 11.84 4.94
CA SER A 94 8.21 12.95 4.44
C SER A 94 7.97 13.27 2.98
N THR A 95 7.77 12.24 2.15
CA THR A 95 7.61 12.43 0.70
C THR A 95 6.14 12.33 0.24
N GLY A 96 5.28 11.72 1.05
CA GLY A 96 3.87 11.47 0.72
C GLY A 96 3.64 10.36 -0.30
N TRP A 97 4.68 9.62 -0.68
CA TRP A 97 4.62 8.62 -1.73
C TRP A 97 4.67 7.19 -1.21
N GLY A 98 4.13 6.26 -2.01
CA GLY A 98 4.20 4.82 -1.75
C GLY A 98 5.64 4.29 -1.62
N ARG A 99 5.82 3.39 -0.66
CA ARG A 99 7.06 2.66 -0.35
C ARG A 99 6.75 1.26 0.19
N GLY A 100 7.76 0.41 0.31
CA GLY A 100 7.66 -0.83 1.06
C GLY A 100 7.42 -0.57 2.55
N CYS A 101 6.58 -1.41 3.16
CA CYS A 101 6.35 -1.40 4.60
C CYS A 101 7.61 -1.87 5.34
N PRO A 102 8.02 -1.22 6.43
CA PRO A 102 9.07 -1.74 7.31
C PRO A 102 8.79 -3.19 7.70
N GLY A 103 9.84 -4.00 7.79
CA GLY A 103 9.75 -5.41 8.16
C GLY A 103 9.02 -6.37 7.22
N LYS A 104 8.71 -5.95 5.99
CA LYS A 104 8.00 -6.76 4.98
C LYS A 104 8.81 -6.97 3.72
#